data_AF-A0A947MT40-F1
#
_entry.id   AF-A0A947MT40-F1
#
_cell.length_a   1.000
_cell.length_b   1.000
_cell.length_c   1.000
_cell.angle_alpha   90.00
_cell.angle_beta   90.00
_cell.angle_gamma   90.00
#
_symmetry.space_group_name_H-M   'P 1'
#
loop_
_entity.id
_entity.type
_entity.pdbx_description
1 polymer ?
#
loop_
_entity_poly.entity_id
_entity_poly.type
_entity_poly.pdbx_seq_one_letter_code
_entity_poly.pdbx_strand_id
1 'polypeptide(L)'
;MAIPHALLAPILASPTDDRPRLTAADALTGDRARADFIRLQVRRAAAERAMDDSQLGTMLADEKRLERPDFDDGVGALGVSATLKRGFVQHVKTDAGVFIMRADAIRKVAPLLELSLSKAELHLDVLFDTGILDGIVSLDLIESRIGDAGAERLARSKHLTSLRWLDLRRNGLTRAGLDSLCASPLSSRLRWLHVAGNGISAPHDQPVEEDGRLIDFEETELGRELEAQHGPLRWLHHRATRLRFHPPSMSHFILD
;
A
#
# COMPACT_ATOMS: atom_id res chain seq x y z
N MET A 1 23.58 0.89 -11.64
CA MET A 1 24.46 1.81 -10.86
C MET A 1 23.57 2.60 -9.89
N ALA A 2 23.98 2.80 -8.64
CA ALA A 2 23.13 3.51 -7.67
C ALA A 2 22.85 4.96 -8.12
N ILE A 3 21.62 5.43 -7.93
CA ILE A 3 21.22 6.80 -8.26
C ILE A 3 22.07 7.79 -7.43
N PRO A 4 22.74 8.78 -8.04
CA PRO A 4 23.47 9.80 -7.31
C PRO A 4 22.61 10.52 -6.26
N HIS A 5 23.16 10.74 -5.07
CA HIS A 5 22.40 11.32 -3.95
C HIS A 5 21.69 12.65 -4.30
N ALA A 6 22.33 13.51 -5.10
CA ALA A 6 21.74 14.78 -5.53
C ALA A 6 20.45 14.62 -6.36
N LEU A 7 20.32 13.52 -7.12
CA LEU A 7 19.12 13.19 -7.88
C LEU A 7 18.07 12.47 -7.02
N LEU A 8 18.52 11.72 -6.01
CA LEU A 8 17.66 10.94 -5.13
C LEU A 8 16.99 11.77 -4.03
N ALA A 9 17.69 12.75 -3.46
CA ALA A 9 17.17 13.52 -2.32
C ALA A 9 15.80 14.20 -2.57
N PRO A 10 15.55 14.85 -3.73
CA PRO A 10 14.23 15.41 -4.04
C PRO A 10 13.12 14.35 -4.16
N ILE A 11 13.47 13.14 -4.62
CA ILE A 11 12.54 12.01 -4.77
C ILE A 11 12.15 11.47 -3.39
N LEU A 12 13.11 11.37 -2.46
CA LEU A 12 12.86 10.97 -1.07
C LEU A 12 12.03 12.00 -0.31
N ALA A 13 12.27 13.29 -0.54
CA ALA A 13 11.51 14.37 0.07
C ALA A 13 10.07 14.48 -0.46
N SER A 14 9.79 13.97 -1.66
CA SER A 14 8.47 13.99 -2.29
C SER A 14 8.17 12.65 -2.97
N PRO A 15 7.91 11.58 -2.20
CA PRO A 15 7.81 10.21 -2.72
C PRO A 15 6.57 9.99 -3.60
N THR A 16 5.59 10.88 -3.58
CA THR A 16 4.41 10.82 -4.45
C THR A 16 4.55 11.65 -5.72
N ASP A 17 5.54 12.53 -5.83
CA ASP A 17 5.70 13.46 -6.98
C ASP A 17 6.50 12.84 -8.12
N ASP A 18 5.95 12.86 -9.33
CA ASP A 18 6.63 12.30 -10.51
C ASP A 18 7.68 13.25 -11.10
N ARG A 19 7.61 14.56 -10.83
CA ARG A 19 8.52 15.56 -11.43
C ARG A 19 9.98 15.29 -11.08
N PRO A 20 10.38 15.08 -9.80
CA PRO A 20 11.76 14.79 -9.46
C PRO A 20 12.28 13.48 -10.08
N ARG A 21 11.39 12.51 -10.31
CA ARG A 21 11.74 11.22 -10.94
C ARG A 21 12.08 11.41 -12.41
N LEU A 22 11.30 12.21 -13.13
CA LEU A 22 11.57 12.55 -14.53
C LEU A 22 12.84 13.41 -14.65
N THR A 23 13.05 14.38 -13.77
CA THR A 23 14.29 15.16 -13.72
C THR A 23 15.52 14.26 -13.49
N ALA A 24 15.43 13.28 -12.59
CA ALA A 24 16.49 12.31 -12.39
C ALA A 24 16.73 11.46 -13.66
N ALA A 25 15.68 10.99 -14.33
CA ALA A 25 15.81 10.26 -15.58
C ALA A 25 16.48 11.08 -16.70
N ASP A 26 16.21 12.38 -16.78
CA ASP A 26 16.85 13.27 -17.75
C ASP A 26 18.35 13.49 -17.45
N ALA A 27 18.74 13.48 -16.17
CA ALA A 27 20.12 13.62 -15.73
C ALA A 27 20.97 12.34 -15.88
N LEU A 28 20.36 11.17 -16.05
CA LEU A 28 21.04 9.87 -16.17
C LEU A 28 21.59 9.60 -17.59
N THR A 29 22.46 10.47 -18.08
CA THR A 29 23.03 10.36 -19.44
C THR A 29 23.93 9.12 -19.63
N GLY A 30 24.55 8.63 -18.57
CA GLY A 30 25.41 7.43 -18.58
C GLY A 30 24.68 6.09 -18.35
N ASP A 31 23.40 6.10 -17.98
CA ASP A 31 22.60 4.89 -17.72
C ASP A 31 21.22 5.03 -18.36
N ARG A 32 21.20 4.92 -19.69
CA ARG A 32 19.97 5.06 -20.48
C ARG A 32 18.91 4.04 -20.11
N ALA A 33 19.31 2.82 -19.74
CA ALA A 33 18.36 1.77 -19.36
C ALA A 33 17.61 2.16 -18.07
N ARG A 34 18.33 2.69 -17.07
CA ARG A 34 17.73 3.20 -15.83
C ARG A 34 16.80 4.38 -16.11
N ALA A 35 17.24 5.32 -16.94
CA ALA A 35 16.43 6.47 -17.33
C ALA A 35 15.12 6.08 -18.03
N ASP A 36 15.21 5.17 -19.01
CA ASP A 36 14.06 4.69 -19.78
C ASP A 36 13.09 3.89 -18.89
N PHE A 37 13.60 3.08 -17.96
CA PHE A 37 12.80 2.36 -16.97
C PHE A 37 12.01 3.31 -16.04
N ILE A 38 12.65 4.37 -15.53
CA ILE A 38 11.98 5.39 -14.70
C ILE A 38 10.85 6.05 -15.49
N ARG A 39 11.12 6.52 -16.72
CA ARG A 39 10.10 7.16 -17.57
C ARG A 39 8.94 6.20 -17.88
N LEU A 40 9.24 4.94 -18.18
CA LEU A 40 8.24 3.92 -18.47
C LEU A 40 7.31 3.70 -17.27
N GLN A 41 7.85 3.45 -16.07
CA GLN A 41 7.01 3.23 -14.89
C GLN A 41 6.24 4.48 -14.46
N VAL A 42 6.79 5.70 -14.65
CA VAL A 42 6.05 6.95 -14.43
C VAL A 42 4.87 7.07 -15.41
N ARG A 43 5.10 6.80 -16.71
CA ARG A 43 4.05 6.81 -17.73
C ARG A 43 2.98 5.75 -17.45
N ARG A 44 3.37 4.54 -17.04
CA ARG A 44 2.44 3.48 -16.63
C ARG A 44 1.57 3.94 -15.46
N ALA A 45 2.19 4.47 -14.41
CA ALA A 45 1.44 4.99 -13.27
C ALA A 45 0.48 6.13 -13.65
N ALA A 46 0.82 6.95 -14.66
CA ALA A 46 -0.06 7.99 -15.17
C ALA A 46 -1.23 7.42 -15.99
N ALA A 47 -0.98 6.42 -16.84
CA ALA A 47 -2.02 5.71 -17.59
C ALA A 47 -3.01 4.99 -16.66
N GLU A 48 -2.49 4.31 -15.63
CA GLU A 48 -3.29 3.69 -14.56
C GLU A 48 -4.17 4.73 -13.86
N ARG A 49 -3.64 5.92 -13.55
CA ARG A 49 -4.42 7.05 -12.99
C ARG A 49 -5.44 7.64 -13.96
N ALA A 50 -5.20 7.53 -15.27
CA ALA A 50 -6.08 8.05 -16.32
C ALA A 50 -7.15 7.03 -16.75
N MET A 51 -7.04 5.76 -16.32
CA MET A 51 -7.91 4.65 -16.76
C MET A 51 -7.74 4.34 -18.25
N ASP A 52 -6.52 4.49 -18.74
CA ASP A 52 -6.19 4.17 -20.11
C ASP A 52 -5.47 2.81 -20.18
N ASP A 53 -6.27 1.76 -20.33
CA ASP A 53 -5.77 0.39 -20.40
C ASP A 53 -5.22 0.03 -21.79
N SER A 54 -5.42 0.90 -22.80
CA SER A 54 -5.10 0.61 -24.20
C SER A 54 -3.62 0.29 -24.44
N GLN A 55 -2.73 0.82 -23.58
CA GLN A 55 -1.28 0.65 -23.68
C GLN A 55 -0.66 -0.15 -22.52
N LEU A 56 -1.42 -0.52 -21.48
CA LEU A 56 -0.85 -1.16 -20.28
C LEU A 56 -0.15 -2.48 -20.60
N GLY A 57 -0.75 -3.32 -21.45
CA GLY A 57 -0.15 -4.59 -21.86
C GLY A 57 1.22 -4.42 -22.54
N THR A 58 1.34 -3.43 -23.42
CA THR A 58 2.62 -3.08 -24.07
C THR A 58 3.63 -2.55 -23.06
N MET A 59 3.22 -1.65 -22.15
CA MET A 59 4.10 -1.10 -21.13
C MET A 59 4.64 -2.18 -20.18
N LEU A 60 3.82 -3.15 -19.78
CA LEU A 60 4.24 -4.27 -18.94
C LEU A 60 5.27 -5.17 -19.64
N ALA A 61 5.09 -5.43 -20.93
CA ALA A 61 6.05 -6.18 -21.72
C ALA A 61 7.40 -5.44 -21.83
N ASP A 62 7.37 -4.12 -22.02
CA ASP A 62 8.58 -3.29 -22.07
C ASP A 62 9.26 -3.17 -20.71
N GLU A 63 8.48 -3.11 -19.62
CA GLU A 63 9.00 -3.05 -18.25
C GLU A 63 9.81 -4.31 -17.94
N LYS A 64 9.26 -5.48 -18.25
CA LYS A 64 9.96 -6.76 -18.07
C LYS A 64 11.24 -6.87 -18.88
N ARG A 65 11.33 -6.21 -20.05
CA ARG A 65 12.54 -6.16 -20.87
C ARG A 65 13.61 -5.23 -20.29
N LEU A 66 13.19 -4.14 -19.65
CA LEU A 66 14.09 -3.12 -19.10
C LEU A 66 14.50 -3.40 -17.66
N GLU A 67 13.71 -4.18 -16.90
CA GLU A 67 13.97 -4.50 -15.51
C GLU A 67 15.33 -5.19 -15.34
N ARG A 68 16.06 -4.74 -14.33
CA ARG A 68 17.38 -5.28 -13.96
C ARG A 68 17.49 -5.43 -12.45
N PRO A 69 18.22 -6.42 -11.94
CA PRO A 69 18.38 -6.59 -10.49
C PRO A 69 19.01 -5.38 -9.78
N ASP A 70 19.91 -4.66 -10.44
CA ASP A 70 20.62 -3.51 -9.83
C ASP A 70 19.77 -2.23 -9.70
N PHE A 71 18.52 -2.27 -10.17
CA PHE A 71 17.58 -1.17 -10.12
C PHE A 71 16.96 -0.98 -8.73
N ASP A 72 17.15 -1.92 -7.81
CA ASP A 72 16.65 -1.83 -6.44
C ASP A 72 17.51 -0.93 -5.52
N ASP A 73 18.58 -0.32 -6.06
CA ASP A 73 19.55 0.52 -5.33
C ASP A 73 20.12 -0.17 -4.07
N GLY A 74 20.25 -1.51 -4.11
CA GLY A 74 20.81 -2.31 -3.02
C GLY A 74 19.83 -2.65 -1.90
N VAL A 75 18.55 -2.30 -2.04
CA VAL A 75 17.53 -2.64 -1.03
C VAL A 75 17.38 -4.15 -0.87
N GLY A 76 17.37 -4.93 -1.96
CA GLY A 76 17.27 -6.39 -1.91
C GLY A 76 18.44 -7.04 -1.15
N ALA A 77 19.63 -6.44 -1.21
CA ALA A 77 20.79 -6.90 -0.44
C ALA A 77 20.63 -6.73 1.08
N LEU A 78 19.62 -5.98 1.54
CA LEU A 78 19.26 -5.86 2.96
C LEU A 78 18.44 -7.05 3.48
N GLY A 79 18.19 -8.06 2.63
CA GLY A 79 17.45 -9.27 2.99
C GLY A 79 15.93 -9.08 2.95
N VAL A 80 15.44 -8.19 2.09
CA VAL A 80 14.01 -7.91 1.91
C VAL A 80 13.60 -8.13 0.47
N SER A 81 12.31 -8.42 0.24
CA SER A 81 11.74 -8.40 -1.10
C SER A 81 11.34 -6.96 -1.43
N ALA A 82 11.83 -6.43 -2.55
CA ALA A 82 11.57 -5.07 -3.00
C ALA A 82 10.83 -5.08 -4.34
N THR A 83 9.89 -4.16 -4.51
CA THR A 83 9.18 -3.95 -5.78
C THR A 83 9.30 -2.49 -6.19
N LEU A 84 9.67 -2.29 -7.46
CA LEU A 84 9.85 -0.98 -8.03
C LEU A 84 8.54 -0.42 -8.55
N LYS A 85 8.26 0.83 -8.20
CA LYS A 85 7.17 1.63 -8.77
C LYS A 85 7.70 3.00 -9.10
N ARG A 86 7.35 3.49 -10.30
CA ARG A 86 7.77 4.80 -10.81
C ARG A 86 9.30 4.99 -10.79
N GLY A 87 10.03 3.91 -11.05
CA GLY A 87 11.47 3.85 -11.20
C GLY A 87 12.26 3.47 -9.94
N PHE A 88 11.61 3.37 -8.78
CA PHE A 88 12.29 3.22 -7.49
C PHE A 88 11.58 2.21 -6.61
N VAL A 89 12.30 1.64 -5.64
CA VAL A 89 11.67 0.80 -4.61
C VAL A 89 10.64 1.62 -3.84
N GLN A 90 9.36 1.24 -3.94
CA GLN A 90 8.25 1.86 -3.19
C GLN A 90 7.54 0.86 -2.28
N HIS A 91 7.63 -0.43 -2.61
CA HIS A 91 7.05 -1.50 -1.81
C HIS A 91 8.15 -2.44 -1.33
N VAL A 92 8.12 -2.72 -0.02
CA VAL A 92 8.97 -3.72 0.61
C VAL A 92 8.10 -4.75 1.30
N LYS A 93 8.40 -6.03 1.06
CA LYS A 93 7.80 -7.17 1.75
C LYS A 93 8.86 -7.90 2.56
N THR A 94 8.63 -8.04 3.87
CA THR A 94 9.57 -8.68 4.79
C THR A 94 8.94 -9.06 6.13
N ASP A 95 9.73 -9.65 7.02
CA ASP A 95 9.43 -9.82 8.44
C ASP A 95 9.55 -8.48 9.19
N ALA A 96 8.65 -8.21 10.13
CA ALA A 96 8.60 -6.96 10.88
C ALA A 96 9.91 -6.66 11.62
N GLY A 97 10.55 -7.65 12.24
CA GLY A 97 11.83 -7.47 12.93
C GLY A 97 12.97 -7.15 11.97
N VAL A 98 12.99 -7.78 10.79
CA VAL A 98 13.95 -7.45 9.72
C VAL A 98 13.74 -6.02 9.23
N PHE A 99 12.48 -5.61 8.99
CA PHE A 99 12.19 -4.24 8.60
C PHE A 99 12.69 -3.25 9.66
N ILE A 100 12.38 -3.48 10.94
CA ILE A 100 12.79 -2.61 12.04
C ILE A 100 14.31 -2.40 12.06
N MET A 101 15.07 -3.48 11.89
CA MET A 101 16.53 -3.44 11.87
C MET A 101 17.12 -2.73 10.64
N ARG A 102 16.36 -2.63 9.54
CA ARG A 102 16.82 -2.11 8.23
C ARG A 102 16.15 -0.81 7.80
N ALA A 103 15.14 -0.33 8.52
CA ALA A 103 14.29 0.79 8.11
C ALA A 103 15.09 2.04 7.72
N ASP A 104 16.07 2.43 8.53
CA ASP A 104 16.93 3.59 8.26
C ASP A 104 17.77 3.43 6.99
N ALA A 105 18.29 2.22 6.74
CA ALA A 105 19.08 1.94 5.54
C ALA A 105 18.19 1.96 4.29
N ILE A 106 16.98 1.38 4.36
CA ILE A 106 16.00 1.40 3.27
C ILE A 106 15.57 2.83 2.96
N ARG A 107 15.18 3.61 3.97
CA ARG A 107 14.67 4.99 3.81
C ARG A 107 15.71 5.98 3.27
N LYS A 108 17.01 5.69 3.40
CA LYS A 108 18.08 6.49 2.80
C LYS A 108 18.16 6.36 1.27
N VAL A 109 17.63 5.26 0.71
CA VAL A 109 17.77 4.97 -0.72
C VAL A 109 16.44 4.76 -1.44
N ALA A 110 15.35 4.52 -0.72
CA ALA A 110 14.05 4.19 -1.29
C ALA A 110 12.94 5.17 -0.84
N PRO A 111 12.17 5.74 -1.79
CA PRO A 111 10.94 6.50 -1.49
C PRO A 111 9.81 5.54 -1.08
N LEU A 112 9.97 4.89 0.07
CA LEU A 112 9.10 3.85 0.59
C LEU A 112 7.70 4.40 0.91
N LEU A 113 6.67 3.80 0.30
CA LEU A 113 5.26 4.17 0.51
C LEU A 113 4.40 2.98 0.94
N GLU A 114 4.88 1.76 0.71
CA GLU A 114 4.09 0.55 0.87
C GLU A 114 4.89 -0.51 1.60
N LEU A 115 4.25 -1.20 2.53
CA LEU A 115 4.85 -2.27 3.31
C LEU A 115 3.93 -3.47 3.42
N SER A 116 4.48 -4.65 3.20
CA SER A 116 3.87 -5.93 3.62
C SER A 116 4.75 -6.53 4.70
N LEU A 117 4.25 -6.55 5.93
CA LEU A 117 4.99 -7.09 7.07
C LEU A 117 4.35 -8.40 7.52
N SER A 118 5.20 -9.38 7.79
CA SER A 118 4.81 -10.60 8.52
C SER A 118 5.39 -10.58 9.93
N LYS A 119 4.81 -11.39 10.81
CA LYS A 119 5.19 -11.49 12.23
C LYS A 119 5.10 -10.17 13.01
N ALA A 120 4.13 -9.32 12.67
CA ALA A 120 3.97 -8.02 13.31
C ALA A 120 3.55 -8.14 14.79
N GLU A 121 2.96 -9.25 15.21
CA GLU A 121 2.55 -9.51 16.60
C GLU A 121 3.71 -9.40 17.60
N LEU A 122 4.95 -9.61 17.15
CA LEU A 122 6.15 -9.55 17.99
C LEU A 122 6.64 -8.12 18.24
N HIS A 123 6.12 -7.13 17.52
CA HIS A 123 6.67 -5.76 17.45
C HIS A 123 5.62 -4.65 17.38
N LEU A 124 4.41 -4.88 17.93
CA LEU A 124 3.29 -3.94 17.83
C LEU A 124 3.60 -2.57 18.44
N ASP A 125 4.37 -2.54 19.53
CA ASP A 125 4.86 -1.32 20.18
C ASP A 125 5.76 -0.52 19.25
N VAL A 126 6.79 -1.14 18.68
CA VAL A 126 7.73 -0.47 17.78
C VAL A 126 7.01 -0.01 16.51
N LEU A 127 6.18 -0.85 15.90
CA LEU A 127 5.51 -0.55 14.65
C LEU A 127 4.49 0.59 14.77
N PHE A 128 3.71 0.64 15.86
CA PHE A 128 2.59 1.57 15.95
C PHE A 128 2.82 2.77 16.89
N ASP A 129 3.77 2.67 17.83
CA ASP A 129 4.05 3.75 18.77
C ASP A 129 5.26 4.61 18.38
N THR A 130 5.98 4.23 17.32
CA THR A 130 7.14 4.97 16.80
C THR A 130 6.92 5.47 15.37
N GLY A 131 7.76 6.43 14.94
CA GLY A 131 7.73 6.98 13.58
C GLY A 131 8.29 6.06 12.50
N ILE A 132 8.53 4.78 12.79
CA ILE A 132 9.12 3.86 11.82
C ILE A 132 8.22 3.63 10.60
N LEU A 133 6.91 3.79 10.75
CA LEU A 133 5.91 3.73 9.68
C LEU A 133 5.49 5.11 9.16
N ASP A 134 6.20 6.19 9.50
CA ASP A 134 5.89 7.54 9.00
C ASP A 134 5.95 7.57 7.47
N GLY A 135 4.97 8.22 6.86
CA GLY A 135 4.84 8.36 5.41
C GLY A 135 4.35 7.10 4.69
N ILE A 136 4.12 5.98 5.38
CA ILE A 136 3.53 4.78 4.78
C ILE A 136 2.07 5.06 4.43
N VAL A 137 1.73 4.71 3.19
CA VAL A 137 0.47 4.98 2.55
C VAL A 137 -0.37 3.70 2.44
N SER A 138 0.31 2.55 2.28
CA SER A 138 -0.31 1.22 2.28
C SER A 138 0.42 0.27 3.20
N LEU A 139 -0.34 -0.43 4.03
CA LEU A 139 0.17 -1.39 4.98
C LEU A 139 -0.62 -2.69 4.88
N ASP A 140 0.09 -3.77 4.59
CA ASP A 140 -0.41 -5.13 4.55
C ASP A 140 0.17 -5.91 5.74
N LEU A 141 -0.73 -6.39 6.59
CA LEU A 141 -0.43 -7.19 7.77
C LEU A 141 -1.18 -8.53 7.71
N ILE A 142 -1.49 -9.05 6.52
CA ILE A 142 -2.21 -10.33 6.38
C ILE A 142 -1.52 -11.40 7.24
N GLU A 143 -2.31 -12.15 8.01
CA GLU A 143 -1.82 -13.25 8.85
C GLU A 143 -0.73 -12.88 9.86
N SER A 144 -0.67 -11.61 10.29
CA SER A 144 0.31 -11.13 11.28
C SER A 144 -0.19 -11.15 12.72
N ARG A 145 -1.30 -11.87 12.97
CA ARG A 145 -1.86 -12.17 14.31
C ARG A 145 -1.93 -10.97 15.26
N ILE A 146 -2.22 -9.77 14.75
CA ILE A 146 -2.16 -8.56 15.59
C ILE A 146 -3.26 -8.53 16.66
N GLY A 147 -4.39 -9.22 16.42
CA GLY A 147 -5.55 -9.28 17.32
C GLY A 147 -6.15 -7.92 17.64
N ASP A 148 -7.13 -7.90 18.55
CA ASP A 148 -7.80 -6.66 18.98
C ASP A 148 -6.83 -5.68 19.65
N ALA A 149 -5.85 -6.18 20.41
CA ALA A 149 -4.83 -5.36 21.05
C ALA A 149 -3.94 -4.62 20.04
N GLY A 150 -3.58 -5.28 18.93
CA GLY A 150 -2.86 -4.65 17.83
C GLY A 150 -3.72 -3.66 17.06
N ALA A 151 -4.99 -3.97 16.82
CA ALA A 151 -5.94 -3.03 16.20
C ALA A 151 -6.16 -1.78 17.06
N GLU A 152 -6.29 -1.92 18.38
CA GLU A 152 -6.39 -0.80 19.31
C GLU A 152 -5.13 0.07 19.29
N ARG A 153 -3.95 -0.55 19.26
CA ARG A 153 -2.69 0.20 19.19
C ARG A 153 -2.52 0.92 17.85
N LEU A 154 -2.86 0.24 16.74
CA LEU A 154 -2.90 0.84 15.41
C LEU A 154 -3.86 2.04 15.37
N ALA A 155 -5.05 1.92 15.97
CA ALA A 155 -6.03 3.00 16.11
C ALA A 155 -5.50 4.21 16.90
N ARG A 156 -4.67 3.99 17.93
CA ARG A 156 -4.07 5.06 18.73
C ARG A 156 -2.78 5.64 18.13
N SER A 157 -2.26 5.05 17.05
CA SER A 157 -1.00 5.49 16.45
C SER A 157 -1.08 6.92 15.90
N LYS A 158 -0.13 7.76 16.32
CA LYS A 158 0.05 9.13 15.81
C LYS A 158 0.88 9.20 14.52
N HIS A 159 1.44 8.09 14.07
CA HIS A 159 2.44 8.01 13.00
C HIS A 159 1.83 7.63 11.64
N LEU A 160 0.72 6.90 11.64
CA LEU A 160 0.01 6.43 10.44
C LEU A 160 -0.87 7.52 9.77
N THR A 161 -0.39 8.76 9.71
CA THR A 161 -1.13 9.91 9.18
C THR A 161 -1.35 9.85 7.66
N SER A 162 -0.44 9.21 6.95
CA SER A 162 -0.49 9.00 5.49
C SER A 162 -1.22 7.73 5.08
N LEU A 163 -1.58 6.85 6.02
CA LEU A 163 -2.17 5.55 5.71
C LEU A 163 -3.55 5.72 5.05
N ARG A 164 -3.77 5.04 3.92
CA ARG A 164 -5.02 5.06 3.16
C ARG A 164 -5.51 3.65 2.82
N TRP A 165 -4.60 2.69 2.72
CA TRP A 165 -4.90 1.28 2.43
C TRP A 165 -4.36 0.39 3.54
N LEU A 166 -5.23 -0.43 4.12
CA LEU A 166 -4.88 -1.30 5.23
C LEU A 166 -5.47 -2.70 5.04
N ASP A 167 -4.61 -3.71 4.96
CA ASP A 167 -5.03 -5.11 4.91
C ASP A 167 -4.75 -5.79 6.26
N LEU A 168 -5.82 -6.19 6.94
CA LEU A 168 -5.81 -6.90 8.22
C LEU A 168 -6.47 -8.27 8.10
N ARG A 169 -6.54 -8.88 6.91
CA ARG A 169 -7.10 -10.22 6.79
C ARG A 169 -6.40 -11.21 7.70
N ARG A 170 -7.19 -12.13 8.28
CA ARG A 170 -6.69 -13.24 9.10
C ARG A 170 -5.80 -12.80 10.28
N ASN A 171 -6.18 -11.73 10.97
CA ASN A 171 -5.46 -11.22 12.14
C ASN A 171 -6.10 -11.55 13.50
N GLY A 172 -7.18 -12.33 13.51
CA GLY A 172 -7.90 -12.67 14.74
C GLY A 172 -8.65 -11.49 15.36
N LEU A 173 -9.09 -10.53 14.53
CA LEU A 173 -9.90 -9.40 14.99
C LEU A 173 -11.31 -9.87 15.37
N THR A 174 -11.87 -9.25 16.41
CA THR A 174 -13.28 -9.32 16.77
C THR A 174 -13.96 -7.97 16.51
N ARG A 175 -15.24 -7.86 16.89
CA ARG A 175 -15.98 -6.59 16.84
C ARG A 175 -15.26 -5.49 17.62
N ALA A 176 -14.66 -5.81 18.76
CA ALA A 176 -13.96 -4.82 19.59
C ALA A 176 -12.74 -4.20 18.88
N GLY A 177 -11.95 -5.01 18.17
CA GLY A 177 -10.84 -4.52 17.36
C GLY A 177 -11.31 -3.63 16.20
N LEU A 178 -12.39 -4.02 15.52
CA LEU A 178 -12.96 -3.22 14.44
C LEU A 178 -13.52 -1.88 14.94
N ASP A 179 -14.27 -1.89 16.06
CA ASP A 179 -14.80 -0.67 16.68
C ASP A 179 -13.67 0.29 17.08
N SER A 180 -12.55 -0.25 17.57
CA SER A 180 -11.36 0.56 17.89
C SER A 180 -10.82 1.28 16.66
N LEU A 181 -10.76 0.61 15.50
CA LEU A 181 -10.36 1.24 14.23
C LEU A 181 -11.37 2.31 13.79
N CYS A 182 -12.67 2.04 13.92
CA CYS A 182 -13.74 2.95 13.53
C CYS A 182 -13.79 4.23 14.38
N ALA A 183 -13.54 4.10 15.69
CA ALA A 183 -13.49 5.23 16.63
C ALA A 183 -12.21 6.08 16.50
N SER A 184 -11.25 5.67 15.68
CA SER A 184 -9.95 6.34 15.55
C SER A 184 -9.92 7.37 14.42
N PRO A 185 -8.94 8.30 14.43
CA PRO A 185 -8.69 9.18 13.29
C PRO A 185 -8.40 8.45 11.97
N LEU A 186 -8.04 7.16 12.01
CA LEU A 186 -7.80 6.37 10.80
C LEU A 186 -9.09 6.11 10.01
N SER A 187 -10.24 6.00 10.66
CA SER A 187 -11.52 5.70 9.98
C SER A 187 -11.86 6.72 8.90
N SER A 188 -11.59 8.00 9.16
CA SER A 188 -11.78 9.09 8.19
C SER A 188 -10.70 9.18 7.09
N ARG A 189 -9.52 8.57 7.33
CA ARG A 189 -8.36 8.63 6.42
C ARG A 189 -8.34 7.44 5.47
N LEU A 190 -8.71 6.26 5.95
CA LEU A 190 -8.71 5.05 5.16
C LEU A 190 -9.69 5.18 4.00
N ARG A 191 -9.20 4.81 2.83
CA ARG A 191 -9.97 4.63 1.61
C ARG A 191 -10.37 3.17 1.43
N TRP A 192 -9.60 2.28 2.04
CA TRP A 192 -9.80 0.85 1.98
C TRP A 192 -9.25 0.20 3.25
N LEU A 193 -10.05 -0.70 3.82
CA LEU A 193 -9.71 -1.55 4.94
C LEU A 193 -10.18 -2.95 4.56
N HIS A 194 -9.38 -3.99 4.76
CA HIS A 194 -9.83 -5.36 4.53
C HIS A 194 -9.64 -6.21 5.77
N VAL A 195 -10.74 -6.83 6.21
CA VAL A 195 -10.78 -7.60 7.45
C VAL A 195 -11.33 -9.01 7.26
N ALA A 196 -11.32 -9.56 6.04
CA ALA A 196 -11.80 -10.92 5.81
C ALA A 196 -10.97 -11.98 6.55
N GLY A 197 -11.60 -13.10 6.90
CA GLY A 197 -10.95 -14.17 7.65
C GLY A 197 -10.62 -13.82 9.11
N ASN A 198 -11.26 -12.79 9.66
CA ASN A 198 -11.28 -12.50 11.09
C ASN A 198 -12.55 -13.07 11.75
N GLY A 199 -12.68 -12.95 13.07
CA GLY A 199 -13.84 -13.40 13.84
C GLY A 199 -15.05 -12.46 13.75
N ILE A 200 -15.23 -11.81 12.59
CA ILE A 200 -16.29 -10.82 12.32
C ILE A 200 -16.94 -11.12 10.98
N SER A 201 -18.23 -10.79 10.85
CA SER A 201 -18.89 -10.76 9.55
C SER A 201 -18.24 -9.72 8.63
N ALA A 202 -18.40 -9.89 7.32
CA ALA A 202 -17.89 -8.93 6.35
C ALA A 202 -18.62 -7.58 6.53
N PRO A 203 -17.91 -6.46 6.80
CA PRO A 203 -18.56 -5.17 7.00
C PRO A 203 -18.90 -4.46 5.67
N HIS A 204 -18.17 -4.77 4.59
CA HIS A 204 -18.32 -4.11 3.31
C HIS A 204 -19.64 -4.43 2.62
N ASP A 205 -20.12 -3.50 1.79
CA ASP A 205 -21.25 -3.73 0.90
C ASP A 205 -21.02 -5.00 0.06
N GLN A 206 -22.04 -5.85 -0.03
CA GLN A 206 -22.01 -7.08 -0.79
C GLN A 206 -22.53 -6.83 -2.22
N PRO A 207 -21.84 -7.33 -3.25
CA PRO A 207 -22.34 -7.22 -4.61
C PRO A 207 -23.66 -7.99 -4.77
N VAL A 208 -24.60 -7.40 -5.50
CA VAL A 208 -25.83 -8.03 -5.92
C VAL A 208 -25.73 -8.30 -7.41
N GLU A 209 -25.83 -9.57 -7.79
CA GLU A 209 -25.75 -10.01 -9.18
C GLU A 209 -27.07 -10.62 -9.67
N GLU A 210 -27.43 -10.31 -10.91
CA GLU A 210 -28.57 -10.90 -11.63
C GLU A 210 -28.06 -11.38 -13.00
N ASP A 211 -28.30 -12.66 -13.33
CA ASP A 211 -27.80 -13.32 -14.55
C ASP A 211 -26.29 -13.13 -14.79
N GLY A 212 -25.48 -13.16 -13.72
CA GLY A 212 -24.03 -12.97 -13.76
C GLY A 212 -23.59 -11.53 -14.05
N ARG A 213 -24.49 -10.56 -13.86
CA ARG A 213 -24.19 -9.13 -13.97
C ARG A 213 -24.35 -8.47 -12.61
N LEU A 214 -23.32 -7.76 -12.17
CA LEU A 214 -23.39 -6.87 -11.02
C LEU A 214 -24.41 -5.75 -11.29
N ILE A 215 -25.51 -5.74 -10.55
CA ILE A 215 -26.59 -4.77 -10.68
C ILE A 215 -26.60 -3.75 -9.55
N ASP A 216 -26.16 -4.13 -8.34
CA ASP A 216 -26.15 -3.25 -7.18
C ASP A 216 -25.14 -3.69 -6.10
N PHE A 217 -25.10 -2.95 -5.00
CA PHE A 217 -24.41 -3.28 -3.77
C PHE A 217 -25.35 -3.12 -2.58
N GLU A 218 -25.50 -4.16 -1.78
CA GLU A 218 -26.30 -4.13 -0.55
C GLU A 218 -25.41 -3.94 0.68
N GLU A 219 -25.79 -2.99 1.53
CA GLU A 219 -25.12 -2.78 2.82
C GLU A 219 -25.31 -3.98 3.74
N THR A 220 -24.27 -4.37 4.47
CA THR A 220 -24.37 -5.43 5.46
C THR A 220 -24.97 -4.91 6.77
N GLU A 221 -25.55 -5.80 7.57
CA GLU A 221 -26.02 -5.46 8.93
C GLU A 221 -24.90 -4.84 9.76
N LEU A 222 -23.73 -5.49 9.78
CA LEU A 222 -22.55 -4.97 10.48
C LEU A 222 -22.14 -3.58 9.94
N GLY A 223 -22.14 -3.40 8.62
CA GLY A 223 -21.79 -2.11 8.02
C GLY A 223 -22.72 -0.97 8.47
N ARG A 224 -24.04 -1.22 8.45
CA ARG A 224 -25.04 -0.26 8.97
C ARG A 224 -24.84 0.04 10.44
N GLU A 225 -24.56 -0.97 11.26
CA GLU A 225 -24.31 -0.78 12.69
C GLU A 225 -23.08 0.10 12.95
N LEU A 226 -21.99 -0.14 12.21
CA LEU A 226 -20.75 0.62 12.35
C LEU A 226 -20.96 2.08 11.98
N GLU A 227 -21.66 2.37 10.88
CA GLU A 227 -21.96 3.75 10.50
C GLU A 227 -22.95 4.43 11.43
N ALA A 228 -23.95 3.71 11.94
CA ALA A 228 -24.86 4.23 12.96
C ALA A 228 -24.11 4.62 14.25
N GLN A 229 -23.06 3.89 14.61
CA GLN A 229 -22.27 4.12 15.81
C GLN A 229 -21.16 5.17 15.62
N HIS A 230 -20.50 5.19 14.46
CA HIS A 230 -19.27 5.96 14.23
C HIS A 230 -19.43 7.08 13.19
N GLY A 231 -20.60 7.22 12.57
CA GLY A 231 -20.82 8.10 11.42
C GLY A 231 -20.28 7.50 10.12
N PRO A 232 -20.25 8.28 9.02
CA PRO A 232 -19.92 7.75 7.70
C PRO A 232 -18.51 7.17 7.60
N LEU A 233 -18.39 5.92 7.12
CA LEU A 233 -17.16 5.16 6.99
C LEU A 233 -16.82 4.94 5.51
N ARG A 234 -15.99 5.82 4.95
CA ARG A 234 -15.66 5.80 3.51
C ARG A 234 -15.08 4.48 2.99
N TRP A 235 -14.37 3.74 3.85
CA TRP A 235 -13.75 2.46 3.49
C TRP A 235 -14.76 1.30 3.46
N LEU A 236 -15.98 1.49 4.00
CA LEU A 236 -17.04 0.48 4.02
C LEU A 236 -17.63 0.26 2.62
N HIS A 237 -17.94 1.37 1.94
CA HIS A 237 -18.64 1.35 0.68
C HIS A 237 -17.68 1.13 -0.49
N HIS A 238 -17.70 -0.08 -1.02
CA HIS A 238 -17.01 -0.45 -2.26
C HIS A 238 -17.79 -0.07 -3.52
N ARG A 239 -18.92 0.66 -3.38
CA ARG A 239 -19.71 1.17 -4.51
C ARG A 239 -18.75 1.76 -5.53
N ALA A 240 -18.93 1.36 -6.79
CA ALA A 240 -17.99 1.40 -7.92
C ALA A 240 -17.32 2.75 -8.29
N THR A 241 -17.24 3.72 -7.38
CA THR A 241 -16.18 4.73 -7.34
C THR A 241 -14.84 4.10 -7.04
N ARG A 242 -14.28 3.48 -8.07
CA ARG A 242 -12.90 3.66 -8.47
C ARG A 242 -11.90 3.75 -7.29
N LEU A 243 -11.60 2.63 -6.62
CA LEU A 243 -10.40 2.47 -5.78
C LEU A 243 -9.13 2.52 -6.65
N ARG A 244 -8.92 3.62 -7.39
CA ARG A 244 -8.01 3.70 -8.54
C ARG A 244 -6.84 4.65 -8.31
N PHE A 245 -6.57 4.97 -7.05
CA PHE A 245 -5.28 5.52 -6.65
C PHE A 245 -4.58 4.43 -5.88
N HIS A 246 -3.46 3.99 -6.43
CA HIS A 246 -2.59 2.93 -5.94
C HIS A 246 -2.09 3.18 -4.50
N PRO A 247 -1.67 2.13 -3.76
CA PRO A 247 -1.73 0.75 -4.19
C PRO A 247 -3.04 0.10 -3.86
N PRO A 248 -3.55 -0.56 -4.89
CA PRO A 248 -3.55 -1.99 -4.68
C PRO A 248 -2.82 -2.70 -5.83
N SER A 249 -1.76 -3.46 -5.49
CA SER A 249 -1.39 -4.70 -6.19
C SER A 249 -1.77 -5.82 -5.21
N MET A 250 -2.93 -6.49 -5.26
CA MET A 250 -3.87 -6.87 -6.35
C MET A 250 -3.36 -7.92 -7.33
N SER A 251 -2.73 -8.98 -6.84
CA SER A 251 -2.69 -10.22 -7.63
C SER A 251 -4.09 -10.84 -7.78
N HIS A 252 -5.06 -10.44 -6.95
CA HIS A 252 -6.37 -11.04 -6.85
C HIS A 252 -7.45 -10.00 -6.49
N PHE A 253 -7.96 -9.25 -7.47
CA PHE A 253 -9.41 -9.30 -7.62
C PHE A 253 -9.69 -10.59 -8.39
N ILE A 254 -9.61 -11.75 -7.70
CA ILE A 254 -10.45 -12.87 -8.13
C ILE A 254 -11.78 -12.57 -7.45
N LEU A 255 -12.57 -11.75 -8.12
CA LEU A 255 -13.97 -12.07 -8.25
C LEU A 255 -14.00 -12.98 -9.47
N ASP A 256 -13.89 -14.29 -9.21
CA ASP A 256 -14.55 -15.26 -10.07
C ASP A 256 -16.06 -15.16 -9.76
#